data_AF-A0A939D803-F1
#
_entry.id   AF-A0A939D803-F1
#
_cell.length_a   1.000
_cell.length_b   1.000
_cell.length_c   1.000
_cell.angle_alpha   90.00
_cell.angle_beta   90.00
_cell.angle_gamma   90.00
#
_symmetry.space_group_name_H-M   'P 1'
#
loop_
_entity.id
_entity.type
_entity.pdbx_description
1 polymer ?
#
loop_
_entity_poly.entity_id
_entity_poly.type
_entity_poly.pdbx_seq_one_letter_code
_entity_poly.pdbx_strand_id
1 'polypeptide(L)' 'MDNGKKMPVKCSVTNCHYNKSEMCNAEKLEVNAMGDGRAHTSAGTSCATFANKEESRAF' A
#
# COMPACT_ATOMS: atom_id res chain seq x y z
N MET A 1 -24.85 5.28 6.49
CA MET A 1 -24.24 4.48 5.41
C MET A 1 -22.97 5.23 4.99
N ASP A 2 -21.84 4.97 5.65
CA ASP A 2 -20.56 5.59 5.26
C ASP A 2 -20.03 4.81 4.05
N ASN A 3 -20.20 5.38 2.87
CA ASN A 3 -19.74 4.81 1.62
C ASN A 3 -18.22 5.00 1.60
N GLY A 4 -17.51 4.05 2.24
CA GLY A 4 -16.07 4.10 2.51
C GLY A 4 -15.30 4.76 1.38
N LYS A 5 -14.86 6.00 1.61
CA LYS A 5 -14.09 6.79 0.65
C LYS A 5 -12.82 6.00 0.33
N LYS A 6 -12.83 5.30 -0.80
CA LYS A 6 -11.62 4.74 -1.40
C LYS A 6 -10.75 5.93 -1.80
N MET A 7 -9.71 6.20 -1.02
CA MET A 7 -8.72 7.22 -1.39
C MET A 7 -7.97 6.72 -2.63
N PRO A 8 -7.97 7.46 -3.75
CA PRO A 8 -7.25 7.05 -4.95
C PRO A 8 -5.75 7.21 -4.72
N VAL A 9 -5.11 6.14 -4.24
CA VAL A 9 -3.66 6.10 -3.99
C VAL A 9 -2.97 5.35 -5.12
N LYS A 10 -2.15 6.07 -5.89
CA LYS A 10 -1.32 5.44 -6.94
C LYS A 10 -0.36 4.44 -6.30
N CYS A 11 -0.23 3.28 -6.93
CA CYS A 11 0.69 2.22 -6.52
C CYS A 11 1.56 1.85 -7.72
N SER A 12 2.83 2.25 -7.69
CA SER A 12 3.82 1.89 -8.71
C SER A 12 4.43 0.49 -8.49
N VAL A 13 4.21 -0.11 -7.32
CA VAL A 13 4.76 -1.42 -6.95
C VAL A 13 4.01 -2.52 -7.70
N THR A 14 4.58 -3.02 -8.79
CA THR A 14 3.89 -3.92 -9.75
C THR A 14 3.60 -5.31 -9.18
N ASN A 15 4.39 -5.79 -8.22
CA ASN A 15 4.19 -7.04 -7.50
C ASN A 15 3.31 -6.91 -6.24
N CYS A 16 2.75 -5.73 -5.95
CA CYS A 16 1.82 -5.55 -4.83
C CYS A 16 0.44 -6.13 -5.18
N HIS A 17 -0.08 -7.04 -4.37
CA HIS A 17 -1.38 -7.70 -4.52
C HIS A 17 -2.52 -6.69 -4.73
N TYR A 18 -2.46 -5.55 -4.04
CA TYR A 18 -3.47 -4.50 -4.12
C TYR A 18 -3.30 -3.57 -5.32
N ASN A 19 -2.20 -3.67 -6.08
CA ASN A 19 -2.00 -2.90 -7.30
C ASN A 19 -2.86 -3.46 -8.44
N LYS A 20 -3.93 -2.71 -8.76
CA LYS A 20 -4.76 -2.92 -9.96
C LYS A 20 -4.71 -1.65 -10.79
N SER A 21 -4.18 -1.76 -12.01
CA SER A 21 -4.04 -0.63 -12.94
C SER A 21 -3.32 0.58 -12.32
N GLU A 22 -2.17 0.33 -11.67
CA GLU A 22 -1.33 1.35 -11.02
C GLU A 22 -2.01 2.09 -9.86
N MET A 23 -3.06 1.50 -9.30
CA MET A 23 -3.83 2.04 -8.18
C MET A 23 -3.90 1.02 -7.05
N CYS A 24 -3.70 1.48 -5.81
CA CYS A 24 -3.87 0.67 -4.62
C CYS A 24 -5.37 0.48 -4.35
N ASN A 25 -5.80 -0.78 -4.27
CA ASN A 25 -7.18 -1.18 -4.02
C ASN A 25 -7.35 -1.85 -2.65
N ALA A 26 -6.41 -1.62 -1.72
CA ALA A 26 -6.55 -2.09 -0.35
C ALA A 26 -7.74 -1.38 0.33
N GLU A 27 -8.46 -2.11 1.18
CA GLU A 27 -9.58 -1.55 1.95
C GLU A 27 -9.10 -0.49 2.95
N LYS A 28 -7.92 -0.72 3.53
CA LYS A 28 -7.21 0.18 4.44
C LYS A 28 -5.76 0.28 3.99
N LEU A 29 -5.21 1.49 3.98
CA LEU A 29 -3.81 1.73 3.64
C LEU A 29 -3.07 2.23 4.87
N GLU A 30 -2.04 1.51 5.27
CA GLU A 30 -1.12 1.84 6.34
C GLU A 30 0.26 2.15 5.77
N VAL A 31 0.78 3.30 6.13
CA VAL A 31 2.09 3.80 5.71
C VAL A 31 2.86 4.17 6.97
N ASN A 32 4.03 3.55 7.14
CA ASN A 32 4.89 3.73 8.29
C ASN A 32 6.20 4.41 7.89
N ALA A 33 6.88 5.03 8.86
CA ALA A 33 8.22 5.55 8.64
C ALA A 33 9.21 4.39 8.44
N MET A 34 10.20 4.59 7.60
CA MET A 34 11.35 3.70 7.42
C MET A 34 12.49 4.13 8.33
N GLY A 35 13.20 3.18 8.94
CA GLY A 35 14.40 3.45 9.72
C GLY A 35 14.11 3.88 11.15
N ASP A 36 14.43 5.14 11.48
CA ASP A 36 14.43 5.69 12.85
C ASP A 36 13.04 6.00 13.43
N GLY A 37 11.98 5.60 12.72
CA GLY A 37 10.59 5.85 13.10
C GLY A 37 10.09 7.26 12.77
N ARG A 38 10.86 8.08 12.04
CA ARG A 38 10.44 9.43 11.61
C ARG A 38 10.58 9.61 10.10
N ALA A 39 9.46 9.84 9.43
CA ALA A 39 9.45 10.17 8.00
C ALA A 39 9.52 11.69 7.81
N HIS A 40 10.69 12.19 7.41
CA HIS A 40 10.87 13.60 7.04
C HIS A 40 10.55 13.87 5.57
N THR A 41 10.61 12.83 4.73
CA THR A 41 10.29 12.88 3.31
C THR A 41 9.49 11.66 2.92
N SER A 42 8.82 11.70 1.76
CA SER A 42 8.09 10.56 1.21
C SER A 42 8.98 9.34 0.98
N ALA A 43 10.27 9.53 0.67
CA ALA A 43 11.23 8.45 0.53
C ALA A 43 11.52 7.72 1.86
N GLY A 44 11.27 8.37 3.00
CA GLY A 44 11.35 7.76 4.33
C GLY A 44 10.07 7.05 4.77
N THR A 45 9.16 6.74 3.85
CA THR A 45 7.92 6.03 4.16
C THR A 45 7.84 4.67 3.46
N SER A 46 7.22 3.70 4.11
CA SER A 46 6.98 2.35 3.58
C SER A 46 5.52 1.96 3.72
N CYS A 47 4.97 1.32 2.67
CA CYS A 47 3.62 0.78 2.68
C CYS A 47 3.59 -0.52 3.50
N ALA A 48 3.05 -0.48 4.72
CA ALA A 48 2.90 -1.66 5.57
C ALA A 48 1.76 -2.58 5.09
N THR A 49 0.84 -2.05 4.29
CA THR A 49 -0.20 -2.83 3.60
C THR A 49 0.33 -3.59 2.38
N PHE A 50 1.61 -3.48 2.03
CA PHE A 50 2.16 -4.23 0.91
C PHE A 50 1.98 -5.75 1.14
N ALA A 51 1.43 -6.43 0.14
CA ALA A 51 1.37 -7.89 0.10
C ALA A 51 1.90 -8.34 -1.26
N ASN A 52 2.78 -9.33 -1.28
CA ASN A 52 3.33 -9.85 -2.54
C ASN A 52 2.26 -10.67 -3.29
N LYS A 53 2.08 -10.42 -4.60
CA LYS A 53 1.19 -11.20 -5.49
C LYS A 53 1.53 -12.69 -5.53
N GLU A 54 2.80 -13.06 -5.39
CA GLU A 54 3.27 -14.43 -5.51
C GLU A 54 3.04 -15.21 -4.22
N GLU A 55 3.33 -14.61 -3.06
CA GLU A 55 3.11 -15.27 -1.76
C GLU A 55 1.63 -15.35 -1.37
N SER A 56 0.79 -14.42 -1.87
CA SER A 56 -0.66 -14.43 -1.64
C SER A 56 -1.44 -15.47 -2.45
N ARG A 57 -0.79 -16.19 -3.39
CA ARG A 57 -1.41 -17.25 -4.22
C ARG A 57 -1.03 -18.67 -3.78
N ALA A 58 -0.30 -18.82 -2.67
CA ALA A 58 0.19 -20.11 -2.18
C ALA A 58 -0.84 -20.93 -1.37
N PHE A 59 -2.14 -20.69 -1.54
CA PHE A 59 -3.23 -21.47 -0.92
C PHE A 59 -4.34 -21.77 -1.92
#